data_AF-A0A945CMM6-F1
#
_entry.id   AF-A0A945CMM6-F1
#
_cell.length_a   1.000
_cell.length_b   1.000
_cell.length_c   1.000
_cell.angle_alpha   90.00
_cell.angle_beta   90.00
_cell.angle_gamma   90.00
#
_symmetry.space_group_name_H-M   'P 1'
#
loop_
_entity.id
_entity.type
_entity.pdbx_description
1 polymer ?
#
loop_
_entity_poly.entity_id
_entity_poly.type
_entity_poly.pdbx_seq_one_letter_code
_entity_poly.pdbx_strand_id
1 'polypeptide(L)'
;MSRYRTIVRILSFAALVFLLKLPVWAVEIYTIGGEERAWNAFGTTPGGVVAFVDRLEDVRDADGTRIFPEQYDSLQHWIMPLRLTPTFNISRDVLARGGGIDVPTLSSSDKDPEQLEGTLNGDHKVAFDRKFVAGRIVRNNGIIIRIDLGARFGMNRILFYPRMTEQFSFVGDFLRGYELFLNDGQPQNLFASGQPIFTSPVLREPDNRQARVDVEIDPQFVRYLELKSISTLGFEIDEIEIYGRGFVPTASYVSNVLDLGEEVVWGEIDWTELITGNAEASKLEVRVRSGLDDTPDIYYRAVSVEGRTEFVTTDRNGDLLTRAVYENDLLENERGPIRGDAANWSQ
;
A
#
# COMPACT_ATOMS: atom_id res chain seq x y z
N MET A 1 -44.04 -64.94 -35.38
CA MET A 1 -43.22 -65.03 -34.14
C MET A 1 -43.98 -64.18 -33.11
N SER A 2 -44.63 -64.69 -32.05
CA SER A 2 -44.11 -65.49 -30.91
C SER A 2 -42.91 -64.78 -30.28
N ARG A 3 -42.87 -64.31 -29.03
CA ARG A 3 -43.74 -64.33 -27.82
C ARG A 3 -43.45 -63.02 -27.01
N TYR A 4 -44.12 -62.58 -25.95
CA TYR A 4 -45.21 -63.10 -25.07
C TYR A 4 -46.09 -61.90 -24.58
N ARG A 5 -47.05 -62.13 -23.69
CA ARG A 5 -47.65 -61.13 -22.76
C ARG A 5 -47.12 -61.39 -21.34
N THR A 6 -47.20 -60.42 -20.42
CA THR A 6 -47.77 -60.57 -19.06
C THR A 6 -48.01 -59.19 -18.42
N ILE A 7 -49.19 -59.00 -17.83
CA ILE A 7 -49.52 -57.88 -16.92
C ILE A 7 -49.52 -58.46 -15.50
N VAL A 8 -48.87 -57.80 -14.54
CA VAL A 8 -49.13 -58.00 -13.11
C VAL A 8 -49.18 -56.64 -12.41
N ARG A 9 -50.36 -56.28 -11.87
CA ARG A 9 -50.48 -55.33 -10.77
C ARG A 9 -50.38 -56.12 -9.47
N ILE A 10 -49.47 -55.80 -8.57
CA ILE A 10 -49.52 -56.26 -7.18
C ILE A 10 -49.36 -55.08 -6.21
N LEU A 11 -50.29 -55.10 -5.26
CA LEU A 11 -50.51 -54.39 -4.01
C LEU A 11 -49.49 -53.35 -3.49
N SER A 12 -50.09 -52.29 -2.94
CA SER A 12 -49.51 -51.40 -1.94
C SER A 12 -48.92 -52.16 -0.75
N PHE A 13 -47.75 -51.71 -0.28
CA PHE A 13 -47.33 -51.89 1.11
C PHE A 13 -46.94 -50.52 1.68
N ALA A 14 -47.66 -50.06 2.69
CA ALA A 14 -47.40 -48.78 3.33
C ALA A 14 -46.22 -48.92 4.30
N ALA A 15 -45.00 -48.82 3.78
CA ALA A 15 -43.82 -48.61 4.61
C ALA A 15 -43.84 -47.17 5.14
N LEU A 16 -44.29 -47.00 6.38
CA LEU A 16 -44.15 -45.74 7.12
C LEU A 16 -42.66 -45.54 7.45
N VAL A 17 -41.91 -45.00 6.49
CA VAL A 17 -40.52 -44.59 6.72
C VAL A 17 -40.56 -43.40 7.67
N PHE A 18 -40.23 -43.66 8.93
CA PHE A 18 -39.81 -42.61 9.86
C PHE A 18 -38.49 -42.03 9.34
N LEU A 19 -38.61 -41.05 8.43
CA LEU A 19 -37.52 -40.14 8.12
C LEU A 19 -37.24 -39.34 9.39
N LEU A 20 -36.33 -39.86 10.20
CA LEU A 20 -35.55 -39.07 11.14
C LEU A 20 -34.97 -37.90 10.34
N LYS A 21 -35.58 -36.72 10.49
CA LYS A 21 -34.95 -35.46 10.14
C LYS A 21 -33.77 -35.30 11.10
N LEU A 22 -32.64 -35.92 10.75
CA LEU A 22 -31.36 -35.45 11.23
C LEU A 22 -31.30 -33.95 10.92
N PRO A 23 -30.90 -33.10 11.87
CA PRO A 23 -30.67 -31.71 11.55
C PRO A 23 -29.63 -31.68 10.43
N VAL A 24 -30.02 -31.15 9.27
CA VAL A 24 -29.04 -30.67 8.31
C VAL A 24 -28.37 -29.52 9.04
N TRP A 25 -27.13 -29.74 9.48
CA TRP A 25 -26.30 -28.66 10.00
C TRP A 25 -26.19 -27.67 8.85
N ALA A 26 -26.74 -26.47 9.04
CA ALA A 26 -26.69 -25.44 8.02
C ALA A 26 -25.23 -25.04 7.86
N VAL A 27 -24.62 -25.45 6.74
CA VAL A 27 -23.29 -24.96 6.36
C VAL A 27 -23.50 -23.56 5.81
N GLU A 28 -23.12 -22.57 6.60
CA GLU A 28 -23.06 -21.19 6.15
C GLU A 28 -21.71 -20.94 5.48
N ILE A 29 -21.73 -20.39 4.26
CA ILE A 29 -20.54 -20.15 3.46
C ILE A 29 -20.28 -18.65 3.45
N TYR A 30 -19.16 -18.25 4.02
CA TYR A 30 -18.71 -16.86 4.05
C TYR A 30 -17.68 -16.61 2.95
N THR A 31 -18.05 -15.77 1.98
CA THR A 31 -17.16 -15.40 0.87
C THR A 31 -16.63 -13.97 1.06
N ILE A 32 -15.31 -13.83 1.20
CA ILE A 32 -14.62 -12.54 1.03
C ILE A 32 -14.26 -12.41 -0.46
N GLY A 33 -14.47 -11.22 -1.02
CA GLY A 33 -14.43 -10.99 -2.47
C GLY A 33 -15.79 -11.13 -3.17
N GLY A 34 -16.81 -11.71 -2.52
CA GLY A 34 -18.18 -11.71 -3.07
C GLY A 34 -18.85 -10.34 -3.01
N GLU A 35 -20.03 -10.20 -3.63
CA GLU A 35 -20.80 -8.94 -3.64
C GLU A 35 -21.05 -8.35 -2.23
N GLU A 36 -21.30 -9.21 -1.23
CA GLU A 36 -21.53 -8.78 0.16
C GLU A 36 -20.28 -8.24 0.87
N ARG A 37 -19.10 -8.74 0.52
CA ARG A 37 -17.82 -8.49 1.20
C ARG A 37 -16.71 -8.29 0.18
N ALA A 38 -16.95 -7.38 -0.76
CA ALA A 38 -16.02 -7.08 -1.85
C ALA A 38 -14.66 -6.64 -1.30
N TRP A 39 -13.57 -7.09 -1.93
CA TRP A 39 -12.20 -6.84 -1.44
C TRP A 39 -11.88 -5.36 -1.23
N ASN A 40 -12.44 -4.47 -2.04
CA ASN A 40 -12.21 -3.02 -1.93
C ASN A 40 -12.93 -2.36 -0.74
N ALA A 41 -13.86 -3.06 -0.08
CA ALA A 41 -14.66 -2.57 1.04
C ALA A 41 -14.47 -3.37 2.34
N PHE A 42 -14.07 -4.64 2.25
CA PHE A 42 -13.94 -5.55 3.40
C PHE A 42 -12.48 -5.77 3.86
N GLY A 43 -11.64 -4.74 3.79
CA GLY A 43 -10.27 -4.84 4.25
C GLY A 43 -9.39 -3.64 3.93
N THR A 44 -8.09 -3.85 4.11
CA THR A 44 -7.03 -2.84 3.94
C THR A 44 -5.90 -3.39 3.09
N THR A 45 -5.24 -2.48 2.38
CA THR A 45 -4.12 -2.79 1.48
C THR A 45 -2.89 -2.00 1.95
N PRO A 46 -2.01 -2.58 2.78
CA PRO A 46 -0.79 -1.90 3.22
C PRO A 46 0.02 -1.39 2.03
N GLY A 47 0.34 -0.10 2.03
CA GLY A 47 1.03 0.56 0.92
C GLY A 47 0.20 0.73 -0.36
N GLY A 48 -1.12 0.45 -0.36
CA GLY A 48 -2.00 0.62 -1.53
C GLY A 48 -1.62 -0.21 -2.76
N VAL A 49 -0.86 -1.29 -2.60
CA VAL A 49 -0.25 -2.05 -3.70
C VAL A 49 -1.03 -3.31 -4.12
N VAL A 50 -2.34 -3.33 -3.91
CA VAL A 50 -3.26 -4.34 -4.43
C VAL A 50 -4.20 -3.69 -5.44
N ALA A 51 -4.35 -4.29 -6.62
CA ALA A 51 -5.35 -3.93 -7.59
C ALA A 51 -6.61 -4.79 -7.40
N PHE A 52 -7.76 -4.13 -7.36
CA PHE A 52 -9.08 -4.78 -7.40
C PHE A 52 -9.51 -4.91 -8.86
N VAL A 53 -9.85 -6.12 -9.28
CA VAL A 53 -10.11 -6.44 -10.68
C VAL A 53 -11.45 -7.15 -10.79
N ASP A 54 -12.43 -6.50 -11.42
CA ASP A 54 -13.74 -7.11 -11.64
C ASP A 54 -13.63 -8.41 -12.44
N ARG A 55 -12.91 -8.37 -13.59
CA ARG A 55 -12.75 -9.52 -14.48
C ARG A 55 -11.29 -9.62 -14.94
N LEU A 56 -10.68 -10.80 -14.80
CA LEU A 56 -9.30 -11.06 -15.23
C LEU A 56 -9.13 -10.89 -16.75
N GLU A 57 -10.21 -11.11 -17.51
CA GLU A 57 -10.22 -10.86 -18.94
C GLU A 57 -10.09 -9.38 -19.35
N ASP A 58 -10.08 -8.43 -18.41
CA ASP A 58 -9.81 -7.00 -18.63
C ASP A 58 -8.36 -6.61 -18.28
N VAL A 59 -7.59 -7.49 -17.64
CA VAL A 59 -6.18 -7.24 -17.33
C VAL A 59 -5.33 -7.30 -18.60
N ARG A 60 -4.54 -6.25 -18.85
CA ARG A 60 -3.64 -6.13 -20.01
C ARG A 60 -2.18 -5.95 -19.60
N ASP A 61 -1.27 -6.36 -20.48
CA ASP A 61 0.15 -6.06 -20.39
C ASP A 61 0.47 -4.62 -20.84
N ALA A 62 1.71 -4.33 -21.27
CA ALA A 62 2.09 -3.00 -21.73
C ALA A 62 1.75 -2.76 -23.21
N ASP A 63 1.65 -3.84 -24.00
CA ASP A 63 1.41 -3.84 -25.44
C ASP A 63 -0.08 -4.02 -25.78
N GLY A 64 -0.93 -4.21 -24.76
CA GLY A 64 -2.37 -4.39 -24.89
C GLY A 64 -2.80 -5.86 -25.03
N THR A 65 -1.92 -6.82 -24.76
CA THR A 65 -2.22 -8.26 -24.73
C THR A 65 -2.94 -8.64 -23.43
N ARG A 66 -3.83 -9.64 -23.47
CA ARG A 66 -4.46 -10.22 -22.27
C ARG A 66 -3.40 -10.95 -21.43
N ILE A 67 -3.30 -10.63 -20.13
CA ILE A 67 -2.41 -11.35 -19.19
C ILE A 67 -2.98 -12.73 -18.81
N PHE A 68 -4.32 -12.87 -18.82
CA PHE A 68 -5.04 -14.11 -18.56
C PHE A 68 -5.86 -14.50 -19.81
N PRO A 69 -5.22 -15.04 -20.87
CA PRO A 69 -5.88 -15.26 -22.16
C PRO A 69 -6.69 -16.56 -22.26
N GLU A 70 -6.40 -17.58 -21.45
CA GLU A 70 -6.95 -18.94 -21.62
C GLU A 70 -8.21 -19.24 -20.77
N GLN A 71 -8.64 -18.29 -19.94
CA GLN A 71 -9.73 -18.52 -18.98
C GLN A 71 -11.03 -17.87 -19.44
N TYR A 72 -12.09 -18.70 -19.46
CA TYR A 72 -13.45 -18.20 -19.29
C TYR A 72 -13.57 -17.78 -17.82
N ASP A 73 -13.45 -16.48 -17.55
CA ASP A 73 -13.65 -15.94 -16.21
C ASP A 73 -15.15 -16.05 -15.86
N SER A 74 -15.51 -17.16 -15.22
CA SER A 74 -16.84 -17.39 -14.66
C SER A 74 -16.99 -16.79 -13.26
N LEU A 75 -15.92 -16.19 -12.73
CA LEU A 75 -15.87 -15.52 -11.45
C LEU A 75 -15.76 -14.01 -11.68
N GLN A 76 -15.93 -13.24 -10.61
CA GLN A 76 -15.78 -11.79 -10.60
C GLN A 76 -15.08 -11.38 -9.30
N HIS A 77 -14.62 -10.13 -9.25
CA HIS A 77 -14.06 -9.50 -8.05
C HIS A 77 -12.79 -10.20 -7.53
N TRP A 78 -11.75 -10.17 -8.35
CA TRP A 78 -10.40 -10.63 -8.02
C TRP A 78 -9.57 -9.55 -7.32
N ILE A 79 -8.52 -9.99 -6.61
CA ILE A 79 -7.39 -9.15 -6.21
C ILE A 79 -6.09 -9.67 -6.80
N MET A 80 -5.17 -8.75 -7.10
CA MET A 80 -3.83 -9.07 -7.58
C MET A 80 -2.82 -7.99 -7.16
N PRO A 81 -1.51 -8.28 -7.15
CA PRO A 81 -0.49 -7.25 -6.94
C PRO A 81 -0.66 -6.11 -7.94
N LEU A 82 -0.51 -4.86 -7.48
CA LEU A 82 -0.65 -3.68 -8.31
C LEU A 82 0.30 -3.74 -9.52
N ARG A 83 -0.26 -3.52 -10.72
CA ARG A 83 0.49 -3.43 -11.97
C ARG A 83 0.65 -1.98 -12.39
N LEU A 84 1.89 -1.54 -12.48
CA LEU A 84 2.29 -0.21 -12.94
C LEU A 84 2.25 -0.16 -14.47
N THR A 85 1.62 0.90 -14.99
CA THR A 85 1.70 1.31 -16.40
C THR A 85 2.73 2.44 -16.56
N PRO A 86 3.32 2.65 -17.75
CA PRO A 86 4.31 3.71 -17.97
C PRO A 86 3.81 5.14 -17.67
N THR A 87 2.49 5.34 -17.58
CA THR A 87 1.83 6.61 -17.26
C THR A 87 1.39 6.72 -15.80
N PHE A 88 1.54 5.66 -14.99
CA PHE A 88 1.20 5.68 -13.59
C PHE A 88 2.26 6.44 -12.79
N ASN A 89 1.94 7.64 -12.32
CA ASN A 89 2.82 8.44 -11.48
C ASN A 89 2.72 8.00 -10.01
N ILE A 90 3.74 7.30 -9.54
CA ILE A 90 3.87 6.74 -8.19
C ILE A 90 4.00 7.86 -7.13
N SER A 91 4.34 9.11 -7.46
CA SER A 91 4.38 10.16 -6.42
C SER A 91 2.99 10.52 -5.87
N ARG A 92 1.93 10.41 -6.68
CA ARG A 92 0.60 10.98 -6.39
C ARG A 92 -0.12 10.41 -5.18
N ASP A 93 0.07 9.12 -4.90
CA ASP A 93 -0.54 8.48 -3.73
C ASP A 93 0.49 8.12 -2.64
N VAL A 94 1.71 8.70 -2.64
CA VAL A 94 2.74 8.44 -1.61
C VAL A 94 2.18 8.59 -0.20
N LEU A 95 1.51 9.72 0.07
CA LEU A 95 0.94 10.02 1.38
C LEU A 95 -0.23 9.07 1.71
N ALA A 96 -1.13 8.84 0.75
CA ALA A 96 -2.27 7.93 0.89
C ALA A 96 -1.85 6.46 1.13
N ARG A 97 -0.66 6.06 0.67
CA ARG A 97 -0.05 4.74 0.89
C ARG A 97 0.67 4.62 2.25
N GLY A 98 0.71 5.67 3.07
CA GLY A 98 1.50 5.70 4.30
C GLY A 98 3.01 5.83 4.05
N GLY A 99 3.40 6.27 2.85
CA GLY A 99 4.72 6.83 2.59
C GLY A 99 4.81 8.28 3.06
N GLY A 100 5.89 8.97 2.70
CA GLY A 100 6.09 10.35 3.13
C GLY A 100 7.30 11.00 2.48
N ILE A 101 7.42 12.32 2.70
CA ILE A 101 8.53 13.15 2.22
C ILE A 101 9.11 13.94 3.38
N ASP A 102 10.44 14.01 3.46
CA ASP A 102 11.15 14.82 4.44
C ASP A 102 12.40 15.49 3.84
N VAL A 103 12.86 16.55 4.49
CA VAL A 103 14.17 17.16 4.24
C VAL A 103 15.03 16.97 5.50
N PRO A 104 15.64 15.79 5.73
CA PRO A 104 16.32 15.46 6.99
C PRO A 104 17.52 16.36 7.34
N THR A 105 17.95 17.18 6.39
CA THR A 105 19.05 18.16 6.53
C THR A 105 18.59 19.54 7.02
N LEU A 106 17.28 19.75 7.19
CA LEU A 106 16.68 20.98 7.74
C LEU A 106 16.15 20.76 9.16
N SER A 107 16.13 21.84 9.94
CA SER A 107 15.42 21.88 11.22
C SER A 107 13.90 21.82 10.98
N SER A 108 13.11 21.32 11.93
CA SER A 108 11.64 21.29 11.77
C SER A 108 11.02 22.67 11.56
N SER A 109 11.63 23.73 12.10
CA SER A 109 11.22 25.13 11.88
C SER A 109 11.60 25.70 10.49
N ASP A 110 12.46 25.02 9.73
CA ASP A 110 12.80 25.36 8.34
C ASP A 110 12.03 24.50 7.32
N LYS A 111 11.18 23.57 7.77
CA LYS A 111 10.32 22.72 6.94
C LYS A 111 8.91 23.30 6.88
N ASP A 112 8.33 23.24 5.70
CA ASP A 112 6.93 23.60 5.45
C ASP A 112 6.25 22.36 4.87
N PRO A 113 5.37 21.67 5.63
CA PRO A 113 4.71 20.45 5.16
C PRO A 113 3.92 20.65 3.87
N GLU A 114 3.22 21.80 3.72
CA GLU A 114 2.45 22.11 2.52
C GLU A 114 3.35 22.20 1.27
N GLN A 115 4.57 22.73 1.43
CA GLN A 115 5.56 22.75 0.36
C GLN A 115 6.11 21.37 0.00
N LEU A 116 6.33 20.49 0.98
CA LEU A 116 6.86 19.16 0.73
C LEU A 116 5.80 18.26 0.09
N GLU A 117 4.59 18.21 0.67
CA GLU A 117 3.46 17.48 0.12
C GLU A 117 3.03 18.02 -1.25
N GLY A 118 3.16 19.34 -1.46
CA GLY A 118 3.03 20.01 -2.75
C GLY A 118 3.84 19.33 -3.85
N THR A 119 5.10 18.92 -3.57
CA THR A 119 5.98 18.33 -4.58
C THR A 119 5.56 16.97 -5.13
N LEU A 120 4.48 16.37 -4.60
CA LEU A 120 4.03 15.03 -4.97
C LEU A 120 2.60 15.00 -5.53
N ASN A 121 1.86 16.11 -5.54
CA ASN A 121 0.40 16.09 -5.68
C ASN A 121 -0.14 16.58 -7.05
N GLY A 122 0.62 17.38 -7.80
CA GLY A 122 0.27 17.94 -9.09
C GLY A 122 -0.43 19.29 -9.08
N ASP A 123 -0.53 19.94 -7.93
CA ASP A 123 -1.10 21.27 -7.79
C ASP A 123 0.02 22.32 -7.78
N HIS A 124 0.35 22.81 -8.96
CA HIS A 124 1.42 23.79 -9.25
C HIS A 124 1.27 25.17 -8.55
N LYS A 125 0.43 25.28 -7.52
CA LYS A 125 0.30 26.45 -6.64
C LYS A 125 1.42 26.53 -5.62
N VAL A 126 1.83 25.40 -5.04
CA VAL A 126 2.81 25.33 -3.95
C VAL A 126 4.01 24.52 -4.41
N ALA A 127 5.21 24.96 -4.07
CA ALA A 127 6.46 24.32 -4.45
C ALA A 127 7.46 24.45 -3.29
N PHE A 128 8.39 23.51 -3.18
CA PHE A 128 9.50 23.57 -2.23
C PHE A 128 10.49 24.66 -2.63
N ASP A 129 10.44 25.78 -1.91
CA ASP A 129 11.19 27.00 -2.23
C ASP A 129 12.49 27.11 -1.43
N ARG A 130 13.61 27.11 -2.16
CA ARG A 130 14.97 27.31 -1.65
C ARG A 130 15.68 28.48 -2.33
N LYS A 131 14.94 29.43 -2.92
CA LYS A 131 15.51 30.64 -3.53
C LYS A 131 16.14 31.55 -2.47
N PHE A 132 17.03 32.44 -2.90
CA PHE A 132 17.70 33.36 -1.98
C PHE A 132 16.73 34.46 -1.50
N VAL A 133 16.54 34.56 -0.19
CA VAL A 133 15.75 35.63 0.44
C VAL A 133 16.69 36.64 1.09
N ALA A 134 16.51 37.92 0.79
CA ALA A 134 17.33 38.99 1.37
C ALA A 134 17.26 38.96 2.92
N GLY A 135 18.43 38.91 3.56
CA GLY A 135 18.54 38.82 5.03
C GLY A 135 18.49 37.40 5.62
N ARG A 136 18.19 36.35 4.85
CA ARG A 136 18.25 34.94 5.31
C ARG A 136 19.45 34.22 4.70
N ILE A 137 20.27 33.58 5.54
CA ILE A 137 21.35 32.69 5.05
C ILE A 137 20.71 31.35 4.67
N VAL A 138 20.47 31.16 3.37
CA VAL A 138 19.93 29.91 2.82
C VAL A 138 21.09 29.04 2.33
N ARG A 139 21.36 27.92 3.00
CA ARG A 139 22.37 26.93 2.58
C ARG A 139 21.71 25.88 1.70
N ASN A 140 22.07 25.82 0.43
CA ASN A 140 21.46 24.88 -0.54
C ASN A 140 22.33 23.70 -0.93
N ASN A 141 23.65 23.81 -0.79
CA ASN A 141 24.54 22.66 -0.99
C ASN A 141 24.36 21.67 0.17
N GLY A 142 24.12 20.41 -0.14
CA GLY A 142 23.87 19.35 0.83
C GLY A 142 22.43 19.26 1.33
N ILE A 143 21.47 20.01 0.77
CA ILE A 143 20.05 19.79 1.03
C ILE A 143 19.65 18.46 0.41
N ILE A 144 19.02 17.58 1.20
CA ILE A 144 18.53 16.26 0.81
C ILE A 144 17.01 16.25 0.96
N ILE A 145 16.28 16.02 -0.13
CA ILE A 145 14.87 15.65 -0.12
C ILE A 145 14.81 14.12 -0.17
N ARG A 146 14.14 13.50 0.81
CA ARG A 146 13.96 12.06 0.92
C ARG A 146 12.49 11.71 0.78
N ILE A 147 12.18 10.67 0.02
CA ILE A 147 10.81 10.13 -0.11
C ILE A 147 10.82 8.64 0.27
N ASP A 148 9.87 8.22 1.11
CA ASP A 148 9.43 6.81 1.24
C ASP A 148 8.16 6.66 0.40
N LEU A 149 8.15 5.75 -0.56
CA LEU A 149 7.00 5.52 -1.46
C LEU A 149 5.83 4.78 -0.79
N GLY A 150 6.00 4.34 0.47
CA GLY A 150 5.05 3.54 1.26
C GLY A 150 5.12 2.04 0.95
N ALA A 151 5.56 1.69 -0.26
CA ALA A 151 5.78 0.33 -0.73
C ALA A 151 6.98 0.24 -1.68
N ARG A 152 7.29 -0.96 -2.16
CA ARG A 152 8.35 -1.22 -3.15
C ARG A 152 7.74 -1.18 -4.56
N PHE A 153 8.36 -0.46 -5.48
CA PHE A 153 7.89 -0.30 -6.86
C PHE A 153 9.00 -0.61 -7.86
N GLY A 154 8.66 -1.25 -8.99
CA GLY A 154 9.57 -1.46 -10.12
C GLY A 154 9.76 -0.18 -10.90
N MET A 155 10.69 0.67 -10.45
CA MET A 155 10.88 2.04 -10.91
C MET A 155 11.92 2.09 -12.04
N ASN A 156 11.69 2.93 -13.05
CA ASN A 156 12.62 3.10 -14.17
C ASN A 156 12.80 4.55 -14.63
N ARG A 157 12.07 5.52 -14.06
CA ARG A 157 12.16 6.93 -14.45
C ARG A 157 11.74 7.87 -13.32
N ILE A 158 12.45 8.98 -13.15
CA ILE A 158 12.14 10.08 -12.23
C ILE A 158 12.18 11.37 -13.02
N LEU A 159 11.19 12.24 -12.82
CA LEU A 159 11.13 13.58 -13.39
C LEU A 159 11.03 14.61 -12.27
N PHE A 160 11.74 15.74 -12.36
CA PHE A 160 11.52 16.87 -11.45
C PHE A 160 11.76 18.22 -12.13
N TYR A 161 11.07 19.27 -11.65
CA TYR A 161 11.08 20.62 -12.23
C TYR A 161 10.64 21.69 -11.22
N PRO A 162 11.00 22.98 -11.40
CA PRO A 162 10.39 24.12 -10.71
C PRO A 162 9.06 24.51 -11.38
N ARG A 163 8.27 25.45 -10.83
CA ARG A 163 7.00 25.84 -11.46
C ARG A 163 7.28 26.52 -12.81
N MET A 164 6.51 26.15 -13.82
CA MET A 164 6.63 26.67 -15.19
C MET A 164 5.26 27.02 -15.80
N THR A 165 4.27 27.29 -14.96
CA THR A 165 2.92 27.69 -15.40
C THR A 165 2.88 29.18 -15.77
N GLU A 166 1.84 29.62 -16.49
CA GLU A 166 1.66 31.06 -16.81
C GLU A 166 1.58 31.94 -15.55
N GLN A 167 1.00 31.42 -14.47
CA GLN A 167 0.91 32.11 -13.17
C GLN A 167 2.24 32.09 -12.40
N PHE A 168 3.03 31.02 -12.54
CA PHE A 168 4.28 30.80 -11.80
C PHE A 168 5.39 30.33 -12.76
N SER A 169 6.04 31.28 -13.44
CA SER A 169 7.11 31.01 -14.40
C SER A 169 8.51 31.07 -13.76
N PHE A 170 8.80 30.13 -12.84
CA PHE A 170 10.10 29.97 -12.18
C PHE A 170 11.06 29.03 -12.95
N VAL A 171 10.96 29.02 -14.29
CA VAL A 171 11.84 28.26 -15.22
C VAL A 171 13.34 28.53 -14.96
N GLY A 172 13.69 29.69 -14.39
CA GLY A 172 15.08 30.03 -14.04
C GLY A 172 15.61 29.36 -12.77
N ASP A 173 14.74 28.88 -11.88
CA ASP A 173 15.08 28.45 -10.52
C ASP A 173 15.23 26.92 -10.37
N PHE A 174 15.50 26.21 -11.46
CA PHE A 174 15.73 24.76 -11.39
C PHE A 174 17.03 24.37 -10.66
N LEU A 175 17.04 23.17 -10.08
CA LEU A 175 18.18 22.61 -9.35
C LEU A 175 19.42 22.44 -10.25
N ARG A 176 20.43 23.30 -10.04
CA ARG A 176 21.64 23.41 -10.90
C ARG A 176 22.67 22.30 -10.75
N GLY A 177 22.56 21.46 -9.74
CA GLY A 177 23.44 20.32 -9.58
C GLY A 177 22.91 19.39 -8.51
N TYR A 178 22.83 18.10 -8.81
CA TYR A 178 22.16 17.10 -7.99
C TYR A 178 22.84 15.73 -7.99
N GLU A 179 22.55 14.96 -6.94
CA GLU A 179 22.82 13.54 -6.81
C GLU A 179 21.50 12.81 -6.50
N LEU A 180 21.21 11.72 -7.21
CA LEU A 180 20.06 10.84 -6.96
C LEU A 180 20.54 9.55 -6.31
N PHE A 181 19.91 9.13 -5.22
CA PHE A 181 20.18 7.86 -4.53
C PHE A 181 18.89 7.06 -4.40
N LEU A 182 19.00 5.73 -4.51
CA LEU A 182 17.88 4.80 -4.42
C LEU A 182 18.17 3.74 -3.35
N ASN A 183 17.11 3.26 -2.70
CA ASN A 183 17.18 2.16 -1.73
C ASN A 183 15.88 1.34 -1.84
N ASP A 184 16.03 0.02 -1.82
CA ASP A 184 14.92 -0.92 -2.11
C ASP A 184 14.08 -1.29 -0.88
N GLY A 185 14.43 -0.79 0.31
CA GLY A 185 13.77 -1.05 1.57
C GLY A 185 13.93 -2.47 2.13
N GLN A 186 14.83 -3.29 1.59
CA GLN A 186 15.09 -4.62 2.18
C GLN A 186 15.89 -4.51 3.49
N PRO A 187 15.70 -5.43 4.47
CA PRO A 187 16.30 -5.31 5.81
C PRO A 187 17.82 -5.12 5.83
N GLN A 188 18.56 -5.75 4.91
CA GLN A 188 20.02 -5.60 4.79
C GLN A 188 20.48 -4.21 4.31
N ASN A 189 19.56 -3.43 3.73
CA ASN A 189 19.78 -2.07 3.24
C ASN A 189 19.18 -1.02 4.18
N LEU A 190 18.76 -1.41 5.38
CA LEU A 190 18.26 -0.52 6.43
C LEU A 190 19.20 -0.56 7.64
N PHE A 191 19.32 0.57 8.35
CA PHE A 191 19.87 0.57 9.70
C PHE A 191 18.90 -0.14 10.66
N ALA A 192 19.38 -0.56 11.84
CA ALA A 192 18.53 -1.15 12.89
C ALA A 192 17.39 -0.23 13.37
N SER A 193 17.46 1.07 13.07
CA SER A 193 16.39 2.06 13.28
C SER A 193 15.32 2.09 12.17
N GLY A 194 15.40 1.21 11.16
CA GLY A 194 14.54 1.21 9.98
C GLY A 194 14.86 2.28 8.93
N GLN A 195 15.86 3.15 9.19
CA GLN A 195 16.25 4.20 8.25
C GLN A 195 17.03 3.63 7.04
N PRO A 196 16.79 4.11 5.81
CA PRO A 196 17.48 3.63 4.62
C PRO A 196 18.98 3.95 4.63
N ILE A 197 19.78 2.99 4.18
CA ILE A 197 21.21 3.16 3.93
C ILE A 197 21.40 3.55 2.47
N PHE A 198 21.89 4.77 2.22
CA PHE A 198 22.29 5.23 0.88
C PHE A 198 23.81 5.23 0.77
N THR A 199 24.36 4.42 -0.15
CA THR A 199 25.82 4.20 -0.27
C THR A 199 26.46 5.00 -1.39
N SER A 200 25.81 5.09 -2.55
CA SER A 200 26.34 5.74 -3.75
C SER A 200 25.18 6.27 -4.60
N PRO A 201 25.34 7.41 -5.28
CA PRO A 201 24.30 7.92 -6.15
C PRO A 201 24.20 7.06 -7.42
N VAL A 202 22.98 6.82 -7.89
CA VAL A 202 22.72 6.21 -9.20
C VAL A 202 22.95 7.20 -10.35
N LEU A 203 22.80 8.49 -10.08
CA LEU A 203 23.14 9.58 -10.99
C LEU A 203 23.72 10.76 -10.22
N ARG A 204 24.73 11.41 -10.81
CA ARG A 204 25.35 12.63 -10.31
C ARG A 204 25.56 13.62 -11.45
N GLU A 205 24.84 14.73 -11.40
CA GLU A 205 24.92 15.81 -12.40
C GLU A 205 25.35 17.11 -11.72
N PRO A 206 26.63 17.52 -11.81
CA PRO A 206 27.14 18.73 -11.14
C PRO A 206 26.89 20.05 -11.90
N ASP A 207 26.53 20.04 -13.18
CA ASP A 207 26.26 21.23 -14.01
C ASP A 207 24.97 21.04 -14.81
N ASN A 208 23.86 20.80 -14.10
CA ASN A 208 22.55 20.70 -14.73
C ASN A 208 22.17 22.04 -15.39
N ARG A 209 21.71 21.95 -16.64
CA ARG A 209 21.22 23.09 -17.44
C ARG A 209 19.76 22.93 -17.89
N GLN A 210 19.08 21.87 -17.47
CA GLN A 210 17.69 21.55 -17.82
C GLN A 210 16.75 21.96 -16.68
N ALA A 211 15.75 22.78 -17.01
CA ALA A 211 14.72 23.17 -16.05
C ALA A 211 13.81 22.00 -15.65
N ARG A 212 13.42 21.20 -16.64
CA ARG A 212 12.73 19.92 -16.48
C ARG A 212 13.74 18.80 -16.64
N VAL A 213 14.07 18.14 -15.54
CA VAL A 213 15.06 17.05 -15.49
C VAL A 213 14.32 15.73 -15.59
N ASP A 214 14.60 14.96 -16.63
CA ASP A 214 13.95 13.69 -16.96
C ASP A 214 15.00 12.58 -16.93
N VAL A 215 15.00 11.79 -15.86
CA VAL A 215 16.03 10.76 -15.58
C VAL A 215 15.46 9.38 -15.84
N GLU A 216 15.96 8.71 -16.87
CA GLU A 216 15.83 7.27 -17.02
C GLU A 216 16.89 6.56 -16.17
N ILE A 217 16.50 5.46 -15.52
CA ILE A 217 17.41 4.60 -14.72
C ILE A 217 17.23 3.14 -15.11
N ASP A 218 18.24 2.32 -14.80
CA ASP A 218 18.10 0.87 -14.89
C ASP A 218 16.93 0.38 -14.02
N PRO A 219 15.93 -0.34 -14.59
CA PRO A 219 14.74 -0.76 -13.87
C PRO A 219 15.06 -1.61 -12.64
N GLN A 220 14.65 -1.13 -11.46
CA GLN A 220 14.94 -1.77 -10.19
C GLN A 220 13.84 -1.53 -9.15
N PHE A 221 13.78 -2.37 -8.11
CA PHE A 221 12.82 -2.16 -7.03
C PHE A 221 13.30 -1.07 -6.07
N VAL A 222 12.46 -0.05 -5.86
CA VAL A 222 12.75 1.10 -4.99
C VAL A 222 11.63 1.27 -3.98
N ARG A 223 11.98 1.59 -2.73
CA ARG A 223 11.06 2.10 -1.71
C ARG A 223 11.45 3.50 -1.27
N TYR A 224 12.74 3.77 -1.09
CA TYR A 224 13.23 5.07 -0.66
C TYR A 224 14.10 5.69 -1.75
N LEU A 225 14.00 7.01 -1.90
CA LEU A 225 14.90 7.78 -2.74
C LEU A 225 15.38 9.06 -2.04
N GLU A 226 16.54 9.55 -2.45
CA GLU A 226 17.03 10.87 -2.08
C GLU A 226 17.39 11.67 -3.34
N LEU A 227 16.87 12.90 -3.43
CA LEU A 227 17.35 13.95 -4.32
C LEU A 227 18.16 14.93 -3.48
N LYS A 228 19.48 14.93 -3.68
CA LYS A 228 20.42 15.77 -2.96
C LYS A 228 20.92 16.90 -3.86
N SER A 229 20.74 18.14 -3.42
CA SER A 229 21.41 19.29 -4.01
C SER A 229 22.91 19.26 -3.74
N ILE A 230 23.72 19.39 -4.80
CA ILE A 230 25.17 19.64 -4.73
C ILE A 230 25.55 21.03 -5.26
N SER A 231 24.56 21.91 -5.45
CA SER A 231 24.75 23.31 -5.84
C SER A 231 24.56 24.26 -4.65
N THR A 232 25.29 25.36 -4.64
CA THR A 232 25.09 26.46 -3.67
C THR A 232 23.99 27.43 -4.07
N LEU A 233 23.47 27.35 -5.30
CA LEU A 233 22.52 28.30 -5.86
C LEU A 233 21.09 28.12 -5.29
N GLY A 234 20.28 29.17 -5.41
CA GLY A 234 18.84 29.11 -5.18
C GLY A 234 18.17 28.11 -6.12
N PHE A 235 17.18 27.38 -5.62
CA PHE A 235 16.36 26.51 -6.45
C PHE A 235 14.91 26.41 -5.93
N GLU A 236 14.03 25.89 -6.77
CA GLU A 236 12.66 25.50 -6.47
C GLU A 236 12.40 24.09 -7.03
N ILE A 237 11.56 23.32 -6.34
CA ILE A 237 10.97 22.08 -6.88
C ILE A 237 9.45 22.15 -6.73
N ASP A 238 8.76 22.11 -7.86
CA ASP A 238 7.31 22.09 -8.02
C ASP A 238 6.77 20.67 -7.93
N GLU A 239 7.36 19.75 -8.70
CA GLU A 239 6.95 18.35 -8.75
C GLU A 239 8.18 17.43 -8.77
N ILE A 240 8.02 16.27 -8.13
CA ILE A 240 8.81 15.07 -8.31
C ILE A 240 7.84 13.97 -8.76
N GLU A 241 7.89 13.62 -10.04
CA GLU A 241 7.07 12.55 -10.63
C GLU A 241 7.91 11.28 -10.76
N ILE A 242 7.31 10.14 -10.45
CA ILE A 242 8.03 8.88 -10.27
C ILE A 242 7.31 7.79 -11.07
N TYR A 243 8.01 7.16 -12.02
CA TYR A 243 7.41 6.24 -12.96
C TYR A 243 8.06 4.86 -12.91
N GLY A 244 7.24 3.85 -13.12
CA GLY A 244 7.62 2.44 -13.08
C GLY A 244 6.81 1.60 -14.05
N ARG A 245 7.09 0.30 -14.06
CA ARG A 245 6.43 -0.66 -14.96
C ARG A 245 6.36 -2.06 -14.35
N GLY A 246 5.33 -2.81 -14.74
CA GLY A 246 5.16 -4.20 -14.30
C GLY A 246 4.61 -4.29 -12.88
N PHE A 247 4.78 -5.44 -12.25
CA PHE A 247 4.22 -5.72 -10.94
C PHE A 247 5.06 -5.17 -9.79
N VAL A 248 4.40 -4.74 -8.72
CA VAL A 248 5.03 -4.59 -7.41
C VAL A 248 5.62 -5.94 -6.95
N PRO A 249 6.78 -5.97 -6.27
CA PRO A 249 7.45 -7.22 -5.88
C PRO A 249 6.78 -7.91 -4.69
N THR A 250 5.90 -7.20 -3.97
CA THR A 250 5.21 -7.70 -2.78
C THR A 250 3.95 -6.87 -2.61
N ALA A 251 2.83 -7.54 -2.34
CA ALA A 251 1.57 -6.92 -2.00
C ALA A 251 0.94 -7.73 -0.85
N SER A 252 0.19 -7.07 0.02
CA SER A 252 -0.58 -7.71 1.07
C SER A 252 -2.00 -7.15 1.11
N TYR A 253 -2.91 -8.01 1.53
CA TYR A 253 -4.29 -7.67 1.83
C TYR A 253 -4.60 -8.21 3.22
N VAL A 254 -5.26 -7.40 4.04
CA VAL A 254 -5.73 -7.79 5.37
C VAL A 254 -7.22 -7.50 5.40
N SER A 255 -8.06 -8.53 5.53
CA SER A 255 -9.50 -8.34 5.64
C SER A 255 -9.86 -7.62 6.93
N ASN A 256 -11.05 -7.04 6.97
CA ASN A 256 -11.66 -6.69 8.25
C ASN A 256 -11.92 -7.98 9.06
N VAL A 257 -12.07 -7.82 10.37
CA VAL A 257 -12.54 -8.92 11.24
C VAL A 257 -13.94 -9.34 10.78
N LEU A 258 -14.13 -10.64 10.59
CA LEU A 258 -15.44 -11.22 10.35
C LEU A 258 -16.06 -11.57 11.70
N ASP A 259 -16.88 -10.67 12.23
CA ASP A 259 -17.77 -10.99 13.35
C ASP A 259 -18.91 -11.89 12.85
N LEU A 260 -19.13 -12.98 13.58
CA LEU A 260 -20.12 -14.02 13.30
C LEU A 260 -21.24 -14.04 14.35
N GLY A 261 -21.21 -13.15 15.35
CA GLY A 261 -22.24 -12.96 16.36
C GLY A 261 -22.30 -14.05 17.45
N GLU A 262 -21.62 -15.18 17.27
CA GLU A 262 -21.52 -16.27 18.23
C GLU A 262 -20.17 -17.02 18.16
N GLU A 263 -19.87 -17.85 19.15
CA GLU A 263 -18.70 -18.73 19.14
C GLU A 263 -18.87 -19.83 18.08
N VAL A 264 -18.12 -19.71 16.98
CA VAL A 264 -18.13 -20.70 15.88
C VAL A 264 -16.88 -21.56 15.85
N VAL A 265 -16.98 -22.72 15.19
CA VAL A 265 -15.82 -23.50 14.74
C VAL A 265 -15.69 -23.33 13.24
N TRP A 266 -14.53 -22.84 12.79
CA TRP A 266 -14.23 -22.73 11.36
C TRP A 266 -14.22 -24.11 10.70
N GLY A 267 -14.89 -24.20 9.54
CA GLY A 267 -14.89 -25.38 8.69
C GLY A 267 -13.66 -25.44 7.77
N GLU A 268 -13.86 -26.01 6.58
CA GLU A 268 -12.88 -25.96 5.49
C GLU A 268 -12.74 -24.52 4.98
N ILE A 269 -11.52 -24.11 4.63
CA ILE A 269 -11.20 -22.77 4.13
C ILE A 269 -10.56 -22.92 2.76
N ASP A 270 -11.34 -22.63 1.72
CA ASP A 270 -10.93 -22.68 0.33
C ASP A 270 -10.60 -21.29 -0.23
N TRP A 271 -9.71 -21.24 -1.21
CA TRP A 271 -9.48 -20.07 -2.04
C TRP A 271 -9.24 -20.49 -3.49
N THR A 272 -9.50 -19.55 -4.41
CA THR A 272 -9.15 -19.72 -5.83
C THR A 272 -7.96 -18.82 -6.14
N GLU A 273 -6.87 -19.38 -6.65
CA GLU A 273 -5.71 -18.65 -7.15
C GLU A 273 -5.48 -18.95 -8.63
N LEU A 274 -4.94 -17.97 -9.36
CA LEU A 274 -4.58 -18.10 -10.78
C LEU A 274 -3.22 -17.46 -11.02
N ILE A 275 -2.33 -18.21 -11.66
CA ILE A 275 -0.93 -17.84 -11.85
C ILE A 275 -0.66 -17.61 -13.34
N THR A 276 0.12 -16.58 -13.66
CA THR A 276 0.53 -16.21 -15.02
C THR A 276 2.03 -15.89 -15.04
N GLY A 277 2.71 -16.17 -16.15
CA GLY A 277 4.16 -16.06 -16.24
C GLY A 277 4.88 -17.24 -15.54
N ASN A 278 6.02 -16.96 -14.90
CA ASN A 278 6.81 -17.99 -14.21
C ASN A 278 6.28 -18.23 -12.79
N ALA A 279 5.60 -19.36 -12.57
CA ALA A 279 5.08 -19.76 -11.26
C ALA A 279 6.17 -19.87 -10.18
N GLU A 280 7.41 -20.25 -10.53
CA GLU A 280 8.53 -20.35 -9.57
C GLU A 280 9.03 -18.97 -9.09
N ALA A 281 8.67 -17.89 -9.78
CA ALA A 281 9.07 -16.52 -9.44
C ALA A 281 8.06 -15.79 -8.52
N SER A 282 6.97 -16.46 -8.15
CA SER A 282 5.87 -15.90 -7.33
C SER A 282 5.44 -16.87 -6.24
N LYS A 283 5.01 -16.35 -5.09
CA LYS A 283 4.41 -17.15 -4.02
C LYS A 283 3.20 -16.41 -3.47
N LEU A 284 2.04 -17.08 -3.40
CA LEU A 284 0.94 -16.66 -2.54
C LEU A 284 1.09 -17.31 -1.15
N GLU A 285 0.67 -16.58 -0.12
CA GLU A 285 0.55 -17.13 1.22
C GLU A 285 -0.75 -16.60 1.84
N VAL A 286 -1.70 -17.50 2.08
CA VAL A 286 -2.94 -17.21 2.78
C VAL A 286 -2.77 -17.61 4.24
N ARG A 287 -3.12 -16.71 5.17
CA ARG A 287 -3.17 -16.98 6.61
C ARG A 287 -4.50 -16.51 7.15
N VAL A 288 -5.07 -17.32 8.04
CA VAL A 288 -6.31 -16.99 8.75
C VAL A 288 -5.97 -16.92 10.23
N ARG A 289 -6.50 -15.90 10.91
CA ARG A 289 -6.41 -15.74 12.35
C ARG A 289 -7.81 -15.69 12.93
N SER A 290 -7.99 -16.33 14.08
CA SER A 290 -9.23 -16.29 14.87
C SER A 290 -8.91 -15.73 16.25
N GLY A 291 -9.85 -14.99 16.84
CA GLY A 291 -9.72 -14.48 18.20
C GLY A 291 -11.03 -14.46 18.96
N LEU A 292 -10.97 -13.96 20.20
CA LEU A 292 -12.08 -13.92 21.16
C LEU A 292 -12.70 -12.52 21.33
N ASP A 293 -12.23 -11.54 20.56
CA ASP A 293 -12.69 -10.14 20.57
C ASP A 293 -12.74 -9.55 19.14
N ASP A 294 -13.02 -8.26 19.02
CA ASP A 294 -13.25 -7.55 17.76
C ASP A 294 -11.98 -6.99 17.10
N THR A 295 -10.78 -7.18 17.67
CA THR A 295 -9.54 -6.57 17.15
C THR A 295 -8.29 -7.46 17.35
N PRO A 296 -7.58 -7.84 16.27
CA PRO A 296 -6.33 -8.60 16.38
C PRO A 296 -5.15 -7.78 16.95
N ASP A 297 -5.39 -6.52 17.34
CA ASP A 297 -4.42 -5.49 17.68
C ASP A 297 -4.80 -4.76 18.99
N ILE A 298 -3.80 -4.59 19.85
CA ILE A 298 -3.79 -3.78 21.07
C ILE A 298 -3.23 -2.39 20.74
N TYR A 299 -4.03 -1.37 20.98
CA TYR A 299 -3.67 0.04 20.80
C TYR A 299 -3.10 0.62 22.10
N TYR A 300 -1.99 1.36 22.01
CA TYR A 300 -1.39 2.04 23.15
C TYR A 300 -1.37 3.56 22.95
N ARG A 301 -1.60 4.32 24.02
CA ARG A 301 -1.41 5.77 24.09
C ARG A 301 -0.13 6.09 24.86
N ALA A 302 0.65 7.01 24.32
CA ALA A 302 1.82 7.60 24.98
C ALA A 302 1.38 8.61 26.05
N VAL A 303 1.87 8.46 27.28
CA VAL A 303 1.64 9.38 28.39
C VAL A 303 2.96 9.77 29.05
N SER A 304 3.08 11.02 29.50
CA SER A 304 4.28 11.48 30.22
C SER A 304 4.10 11.33 31.72
N VAL A 305 4.82 10.38 32.32
CA VAL A 305 4.85 10.10 33.77
C VAL A 305 6.27 10.43 34.27
N GLU A 306 6.38 11.38 35.20
CA GLU A 306 7.68 11.83 35.78
C GLU A 306 8.74 12.22 34.73
N GLY A 307 8.32 12.72 33.56
CA GLY A 307 9.21 13.10 32.45
C GLY A 307 9.71 11.91 31.60
N ARG A 308 9.12 10.72 31.76
CA ARG A 308 9.31 9.55 30.90
C ARG A 308 8.04 9.25 30.12
N THR A 309 8.20 8.72 28.91
CA THR A 309 7.06 8.19 28.14
C THR A 309 6.72 6.79 28.62
N GLU A 310 5.50 6.62 29.11
CA GLU A 310 4.88 5.31 29.37
C GLU A 310 3.78 5.05 28.34
N PHE A 311 3.41 3.78 28.16
CA PHE A 311 2.41 3.35 27.20
C PHE A 311 1.26 2.64 27.92
N VAL A 312 0.05 3.17 27.78
CA VAL A 312 -1.17 2.64 28.41
C VAL A 312 -2.18 2.23 27.34
N THR A 313 -2.97 1.19 27.60
CA THR A 313 -4.00 0.69 26.65
C THR A 313 -5.35 1.40 26.77
N THR A 314 -5.40 2.51 27.52
CA THR A 314 -6.64 3.24 27.83
C THR A 314 -6.64 4.68 27.37
N ASP A 315 -7.82 5.18 27.05
CA ASP A 315 -8.10 6.56 26.65
C ASP A 315 -7.99 7.54 27.84
N ARG A 316 -8.36 8.81 27.64
CA ARG A 316 -8.29 9.83 28.70
C ARG A 316 -9.33 9.64 29.81
N ASN A 317 -10.38 8.85 29.59
CA ASN A 317 -11.45 8.56 30.54
C ASN A 317 -11.17 7.28 31.36
N GLY A 318 -10.35 6.38 30.83
CA GLY A 318 -9.98 5.09 31.44
C GLY A 318 -10.52 3.88 30.68
N ASP A 319 -11.24 4.08 29.58
CA ASP A 319 -11.79 3.02 28.73
C ASP A 319 -10.71 2.45 27.81
N LEU A 320 -10.84 1.19 27.38
CA LEU A 320 -9.87 0.56 26.48
C LEU A 320 -9.85 1.24 25.10
N LEU A 321 -8.65 1.42 24.55
CA LEU A 321 -8.45 2.04 23.24
C LEU A 321 -8.92 1.09 22.13
N THR A 322 -9.96 1.49 21.43
CA THR A 322 -10.33 0.90 20.14
C THR A 322 -9.53 1.54 19.01
N ARG A 323 -9.52 0.88 17.83
CA ARG A 323 -8.94 1.44 16.61
C ARG A 323 -9.49 2.84 16.30
N ALA A 324 -10.80 3.02 16.40
CA ALA A 324 -11.47 4.28 16.09
C ALA A 324 -11.00 5.43 17.00
N VAL A 325 -10.87 5.18 18.32
CA VAL A 325 -10.36 6.18 19.28
C VAL A 325 -8.89 6.49 18.99
N TYR A 326 -8.08 5.47 18.72
CA TYR A 326 -6.65 5.64 18.40
C TYR A 326 -6.43 6.45 17.11
N GLU A 327 -7.22 6.21 16.06
CA GLU A 327 -7.08 6.86 14.75
C GLU A 327 -7.71 8.25 14.68
N ASN A 328 -8.80 8.52 15.41
CA ASN A 328 -9.57 9.77 15.28
C ASN A 328 -9.43 10.72 16.49
N ASP A 329 -9.32 10.19 17.71
CA ASP A 329 -9.39 11.02 18.94
C ASP A 329 -8.01 11.31 19.56
N LEU A 330 -7.01 10.45 19.30
CA LEU A 330 -5.64 10.69 19.76
C LEU A 330 -4.88 11.60 18.80
N LEU A 331 -4.22 12.62 19.35
CA LEU A 331 -3.22 13.40 18.62
C LEU A 331 -2.06 12.50 18.19
N GLU A 332 -1.40 12.81 17.08
CA GLU A 332 -0.29 12.00 16.55
C GLU A 332 0.83 11.78 17.58
N ASN A 333 1.16 12.82 18.37
CA ASN A 333 2.16 12.75 19.43
C ASN A 333 1.70 12.00 20.70
N GLU A 334 0.43 11.60 20.79
CA GLU A 334 -0.12 10.73 21.83
C GLU A 334 -0.27 9.28 21.38
N ARG A 335 -0.09 8.97 20.09
CA ARG A 335 -0.19 7.61 19.56
C ARG A 335 1.06 6.81 19.97
N GLY A 336 0.85 5.78 20.79
CA GLY A 336 1.86 4.78 21.12
C GLY A 336 1.93 3.68 20.06
N PRO A 337 2.71 2.60 20.28
CA PRO A 337 2.78 1.49 19.35
C PRO A 337 1.42 0.77 19.23
N ILE A 338 1.19 0.12 18.10
CA ILE A 338 0.18 -0.93 17.96
C ILE A 338 0.91 -2.29 18.08
N ARG A 339 0.30 -3.28 18.71
CA ARG A 339 0.86 -4.64 18.88
C ARG A 339 -0.22 -5.69 18.68
N GLY A 340 0.09 -6.80 18.01
CA GLY A 340 -0.87 -7.89 17.88
C GLY A 340 -1.28 -8.49 19.24
N ASP A 341 -2.58 -8.72 19.43
CA ASP A 341 -3.11 -9.37 20.63
C ASP A 341 -2.89 -10.89 20.59
N ALA A 342 -1.68 -11.33 20.94
CA ALA A 342 -1.36 -12.75 21.05
C ALA A 342 -1.97 -13.44 22.29
N ALA A 343 -2.75 -12.75 23.13
CA ALA A 343 -3.48 -13.35 24.24
C ALA A 343 -4.89 -13.79 23.81
N ASN A 344 -5.56 -12.98 22.98
CA ASN A 344 -6.90 -13.26 22.47
C ASN A 344 -6.94 -13.83 21.04
N TRP A 345 -5.87 -13.67 20.23
CA TRP A 345 -5.82 -14.12 18.83
C TRP A 345 -4.73 -15.14 18.53
N SER A 346 -5.02 -16.05 17.61
CA SER A 346 -4.03 -16.96 17.02
C SER A 346 -2.95 -16.19 16.22
N GLN A 347 -1.77 -16.80 16.06
CA GLN A 347 -0.67 -16.29 15.23
C GLN A 347 -0.71 -16.80 13.79
#